data_AF-A0A4Q7DN42-F1
#
_entry.id   AF-A0A4Q7DN42-F1
#
_cell.length_a   1.000
_cell.length_b   1.000
_cell.length_c   1.000
_cell.angle_alpha   90.00
_cell.angle_beta   90.00
_cell.angle_gamma   90.00
#
_symmetry.space_group_name_H-M   'P 1'
#
loop_
_entity.id
_entity.type
_entity.pdbx_description
1 polymer ?
#
loop_
_entity_poly.entity_id
_entity_poly.type
_entity_poly.pdbx_seq_one_letter_code
_entity_poly.pdbx_strand_id
1 'polypeptide(L)'
;MNDAERFRNKHVHFMATSDEKAQLERNKLQAGYQTLGSYLLKMGLEGIIINVDFSELRGALGDIGSLRNEFNRIGNNINQVTKHVNESKEIDAMDLYLLQEEVNSMKDQIEHFERNVVDSFNEKLRQLGVD
;
A
#
# COMPACT_ATOMS: atom_id res chain seq x y z
N MET A 1 40.06 -30.61 31.25
CA MET A 1 39.48 -29.29 31.60
C MET A 1 37.99 -29.53 31.79
N ASN A 2 37.46 -29.30 32.98
CA ASN A 2 36.03 -29.44 33.22
C ASN A 2 35.29 -28.41 32.36
N ASP A 3 34.55 -28.87 31.36
CA ASP A 3 33.51 -28.06 30.75
C ASP A 3 32.50 -27.77 31.85
N ALA A 4 32.56 -26.57 32.42
CA ALA A 4 31.53 -26.11 33.35
C ALA A 4 30.18 -26.26 32.64
N GLU A 5 29.25 -27.03 33.23
CA GLU A 5 27.93 -27.28 32.64
C GLU A 5 27.22 -25.95 32.40
N ARG A 6 27.22 -25.51 31.13
CA ARG A 6 26.57 -24.27 30.75
C ARG A 6 25.08 -24.49 30.68
N PHE A 7 24.31 -23.59 31.29
CA PHE A 7 22.86 -23.57 31.16
C PHE A 7 22.41 -23.56 29.68
N ARG A 8 23.15 -22.87 28.81
CA ARG A 8 22.96 -22.90 27.34
C ARG A 8 24.05 -23.76 26.70
N ASN A 9 23.79 -25.07 26.55
CA ASN A 9 24.74 -26.07 26.06
C ASN A 9 24.53 -26.50 24.59
N LYS A 10 23.57 -25.90 23.88
CA LYS A 10 23.31 -26.20 22.46
C LYS A 10 23.82 -25.07 21.57
N HIS A 11 24.50 -25.44 20.49
CA HIS A 11 24.96 -24.50 19.47
C HIS A 11 23.85 -24.23 18.44
N VAL A 12 23.66 -22.96 18.09
CA VAL A 12 22.84 -22.51 16.96
C VAL A 12 23.78 -21.74 16.03
N HIS A 13 23.89 -22.18 14.78
CA HIS A 13 24.76 -21.55 13.79
C HIS A 13 23.96 -20.60 12.91
N PHE A 14 24.43 -19.36 12.78
CA PHE A 14 23.77 -18.29 12.03
C PHE A 14 24.78 -17.61 11.12
N MET A 15 24.56 -17.72 9.81
CA MET A 15 25.42 -17.12 8.78
C MET A 15 24.84 -15.77 8.36
N ALA A 16 25.70 -14.78 8.20
CA ALA A 16 25.35 -13.45 7.75
C ALA A 16 26.49 -12.88 6.89
N THR A 17 26.14 -12.03 5.94
CA THR A 17 27.10 -11.16 5.25
C THR A 17 27.70 -10.14 6.23
N SER A 18 28.79 -9.48 5.80
CA SER A 18 29.44 -8.43 6.59
C SER A 18 28.47 -7.30 6.96
N ASP A 19 27.63 -6.90 6.00
CA ASP A 19 26.69 -5.79 6.18
C ASP A 19 25.55 -6.15 7.13
N GLU A 20 24.98 -7.34 6.98
CA GLU A 20 23.95 -7.86 7.89
C GLU A 20 24.49 -7.99 9.31
N LYS A 21 25.72 -8.49 9.48
CA LYS A 21 26.36 -8.56 10.81
C LYS A 21 26.57 -7.16 11.40
N ALA A 22 27.02 -6.19 10.61
CA ALA A 22 27.17 -4.81 11.08
C ALA A 22 25.83 -4.19 11.48
N GLN A 23 24.76 -4.48 10.75
CA GLN A 23 23.41 -4.04 11.10
C GLN A 23 22.89 -4.70 12.37
N LEU A 24 23.11 -6.01 12.53
CA LEU A 24 22.76 -6.74 13.75
C LEU A 24 23.46 -6.16 14.99
N GLU A 25 24.74 -5.77 14.88
CA GLU A 25 25.46 -5.13 15.99
C GLU A 25 24.88 -3.75 16.34
N ARG A 26 24.49 -2.94 15.34
CA ARG A 26 23.81 -1.66 15.57
C ARG A 26 22.47 -1.86 16.26
N ASN A 27 21.63 -2.78 15.76
CA ASN A 27 20.32 -3.07 16.33
C ASN A 27 20.43 -3.61 17.76
N LYS A 28 21.42 -4.48 18.02
CA LYS A 28 21.75 -4.98 19.36
C LYS A 28 22.02 -3.84 20.33
N LEU A 29 22.87 -2.88 19.94
CA LEU A 29 23.21 -1.70 20.76
C LEU A 29 21.99 -0.81 20.99
N GLN A 30 21.21 -0.52 19.93
CA GLN A 30 19.99 0.29 20.01
C GLN A 30 18.94 -0.34 20.93
N ALA A 31 18.83 -1.66 20.93
CA ALA A 31 17.94 -2.42 21.80
C ALA A 31 18.50 -2.63 23.23
N GLY A 32 19.69 -2.09 23.56
CA GLY A 32 20.28 -2.14 24.90
C GLY A 32 20.97 -3.45 25.26
N TYR A 33 21.25 -4.34 24.30
CA TYR A 33 21.90 -5.63 24.57
C TYR A 33 23.42 -5.55 24.47
N GLN A 34 24.10 -6.24 25.38
CA GLN A 34 25.56 -6.31 25.41
C GLN A 34 26.12 -7.33 24.41
N THR A 35 25.47 -8.50 24.31
CA THR A 35 25.93 -9.60 23.45
C THR A 35 24.94 -9.87 22.32
N LEU A 36 25.45 -10.14 21.13
CA LEU A 36 24.62 -10.45 19.98
C LEU A 36 23.78 -11.72 20.18
N GLY A 37 24.33 -12.74 20.85
CA GLY A 37 23.60 -13.97 21.16
C GLY A 37 22.36 -13.74 22.03
N SER A 38 22.44 -12.90 23.06
CA SER A 38 21.27 -12.58 23.91
C SER A 38 20.22 -11.76 23.16
N TYR A 39 20.65 -10.84 22.30
CA TYR A 39 19.74 -10.08 21.43
C TYR A 39 19.00 -11.01 20.46
N LEU A 40 19.73 -11.85 19.72
CA LEU A 40 19.15 -12.78 18.75
C LEU A 40 18.23 -13.80 19.43
N LEU A 41 18.60 -14.32 20.60
CA LEU A 41 17.74 -15.22 21.37
C LEU A 41 16.45 -14.51 21.82
N LYS A 42 16.53 -13.26 22.30
CA LYS A 42 15.33 -12.50 22.67
C LYS A 42 14.43 -12.29 21.45
N MET A 43 15.00 -11.84 20.34
CA MET A 43 14.23 -11.59 19.11
C MET A 43 13.65 -12.88 18.51
N GLY A 44 14.38 -13.99 18.57
CA GLY A 44 13.91 -15.27 18.06
C GLY A 44 12.86 -15.96 18.94
N LEU A 45 12.85 -15.69 20.25
CA LEU A 45 11.90 -16.30 21.20
C LEU A 45 10.68 -15.42 21.48
N GLU A 46 10.88 -14.09 21.55
CA GLU A 46 9.87 -13.13 22.01
C GLU A 46 9.63 -11.98 21.02
N GLY A 47 10.38 -11.92 19.92
CA GLY A 47 10.18 -10.89 18.90
C GLY A 47 8.80 -11.01 18.28
N ILE A 48 8.18 -9.86 17.98
CA ILE A 48 6.92 -9.81 17.25
C ILE A 48 7.24 -9.97 15.76
N ILE A 49 6.68 -11.01 15.14
CA ILE A 49 6.66 -11.16 13.69
C ILE A 49 5.38 -10.49 13.19
N ILE A 50 5.52 -9.37 12.48
CA ILE A 50 4.39 -8.71 11.82
C ILE A 50 4.28 -9.31 10.42
N ASN A 51 3.27 -10.14 10.20
CA ASN A 51 2.92 -10.60 8.87
C ASN A 51 2.01 -9.55 8.22
N VAL A 52 2.55 -8.75 7.31
CA VAL A 52 1.78 -7.75 6.57
C VAL A 52 1.23 -8.41 5.31
N ASP A 53 -0.06 -8.75 5.35
CA ASP A 53 -0.78 -9.24 4.17
C ASP A 53 -1.21 -8.07 3.28
N PHE A 54 -0.59 -7.95 2.11
CA PHE A 54 -0.90 -6.93 1.11
C PHE A 54 -2.13 -7.27 0.25
N SER A 55 -2.82 -8.37 0.52
CA SER A 55 -4.07 -8.74 -0.17
C SER A 55 -5.11 -7.61 -0.12
N GLU A 56 -5.15 -6.87 0.99
CA GLU A 56 -6.03 -5.71 1.13
C GLU A 56 -5.59 -4.49 0.29
N LEU A 57 -4.29 -4.31 0.09
CA LEU A 57 -3.75 -3.30 -0.83
C LEU A 57 -4.11 -3.65 -2.27
N ARG A 58 -4.25 -4.94 -2.59
CA ARG A 58 -4.76 -5.41 -3.89
C ARG A 58 -6.24 -5.08 -4.11
N GLY A 59 -7.04 -5.07 -3.04
CA GLY A 59 -8.43 -4.58 -3.07
C GLY A 59 -8.50 -3.08 -3.34
N ALA A 60 -7.76 -2.27 -2.57
CA ALA A 60 -7.65 -0.82 -2.79
C ALA A 60 -7.03 -0.45 -4.15
N LEU A 61 -6.07 -1.25 -4.65
CA LEU A 61 -5.53 -1.13 -6.01
C LEU A 61 -6.52 -1.61 -7.08
N GLY A 62 -7.46 -2.49 -6.73
CA GLY A 62 -8.61 -2.86 -7.56
C GLY A 62 -9.56 -1.69 -7.75
N ASP A 63 -9.81 -0.92 -6.69
CA ASP A 63 -10.60 0.32 -6.73
C ASP A 63 -9.88 1.44 -7.51
N ILE A 64 -8.53 1.46 -7.49
CA ILE A 64 -7.75 2.31 -8.41
C ILE A 64 -7.84 1.79 -9.86
N GLY A 65 -7.98 0.48 -10.04
CA GLY A 65 -8.16 -0.18 -11.34
C GLY A 65 -9.49 0.16 -12.01
N SER A 66 -10.60 0.21 -11.25
CA SER A 66 -11.89 0.72 -11.74
C SER A 66 -11.78 2.19 -12.13
N LEU A 67 -11.12 3.01 -11.30
CA LEU A 67 -10.83 4.41 -11.57
C LEU A 67 -10.09 4.62 -12.90
N ARG A 68 -9.05 3.81 -13.15
CA ARG A 68 -8.28 3.87 -14.39
C ARG A 68 -9.15 3.51 -15.60
N ASN A 69 -10.02 2.51 -15.48
CA ASN A 69 -10.92 2.11 -16.56
C ASN A 69 -11.96 3.20 -16.86
N GLU A 70 -12.46 3.89 -15.84
CA GLU A 70 -13.40 4.99 -15.99
C GLU A 70 -12.73 6.23 -16.62
N PHE A 71 -11.53 6.61 -16.16
CA PHE A 71 -10.73 7.66 -16.82
C PHE A 71 -10.45 7.36 -18.30
N ASN A 72 -10.22 6.09 -18.65
CA ASN A 72 -10.02 5.71 -20.05
C ASN A 72 -11.30 5.88 -20.88
N ARG A 73 -12.49 5.59 -20.32
CA ARG A 73 -13.77 5.84 -21.00
C ARG A 73 -14.00 7.34 -21.22
N ILE A 74 -13.73 8.15 -20.21
CA ILE A 74 -13.80 9.62 -20.28
C ILE A 74 -12.87 10.15 -21.38
N GLY A 75 -11.60 9.73 -21.37
CA GLY A 75 -10.62 10.14 -22.37
C GLY A 75 -11.07 9.78 -23.79
N ASN A 76 -11.67 8.61 -23.97
CA ASN A 76 -12.20 8.18 -25.27
C ASN A 76 -13.38 9.03 -25.75
N ASN A 77 -14.25 9.48 -24.85
CA ASN A 77 -15.39 10.30 -25.23
C ASN A 77 -14.98 11.74 -25.57
N ILE A 78 -14.10 12.34 -24.77
CA ILE A 78 -13.50 13.66 -25.07
C ILE A 78 -12.80 13.61 -26.43
N ASN A 79 -12.11 12.52 -26.73
CA ASN A 79 -11.41 12.35 -28.01
C ASN A 79 -12.38 12.20 -29.20
N GLN A 80 -13.57 11.64 -28.98
CA GLN A 80 -14.64 11.59 -29.98
C GLN A 80 -15.22 12.98 -30.25
N VAL A 81 -15.51 13.77 -29.21
CA VAL A 81 -15.96 15.16 -29.37
C VAL A 81 -14.89 15.98 -30.10
N THR A 82 -13.62 15.82 -29.72
CA THR A 82 -12.50 16.51 -30.37
C THR A 82 -12.37 16.14 -31.84
N LYS A 83 -12.54 14.86 -32.20
CA LYS A 83 -12.58 14.44 -33.61
C LYS A 83 -13.76 15.05 -34.35
N HIS A 84 -14.95 15.02 -33.74
CA HIS A 84 -16.16 15.58 -34.33
C HIS A 84 -16.02 17.08 -34.63
N VAL A 85 -15.51 17.85 -33.66
CA VAL A 85 -15.22 19.29 -33.81
C VAL A 85 -14.14 19.56 -34.87
N ASN A 86 -13.09 18.73 -34.93
CA ASN A 86 -12.06 18.86 -35.95
C ASN A 86 -12.58 18.54 -37.37
N GLU A 87 -13.54 17.61 -37.48
CA GLU A 87 -14.18 17.23 -38.74
C GLU A 87 -15.24 18.26 -39.18
N SER A 88 -16.02 18.83 -38.25
CA SER A 88 -17.08 19.80 -38.52
C SER A 88 -16.56 21.23 -38.72
N LYS A 89 -15.39 21.58 -38.17
CA LYS A 89 -14.81 22.95 -38.11
C LYS A 89 -15.69 24.01 -37.44
N GLU A 90 -16.80 23.61 -36.86
CA GLU A 90 -17.71 24.46 -36.08
C GLU A 90 -18.04 23.75 -34.76
N ILE A 91 -18.01 24.50 -33.67
CA ILE A 91 -18.53 24.04 -32.38
C ILE A 91 -19.98 24.51 -32.31
N ASP A 92 -20.93 23.58 -32.33
CA ASP A 92 -22.33 23.92 -32.14
C ASP A 92 -22.72 23.82 -30.65
N ALA A 93 -23.81 24.48 -30.26
CA ALA A 93 -24.38 24.44 -28.92
C ALA A 93 -24.66 22.99 -28.45
N MET A 94 -24.93 22.07 -29.39
CA MET A 94 -25.06 20.64 -29.10
C MET A 94 -23.77 20.02 -28.58
N ASP A 95 -22.61 20.36 -29.15
CA ASP A 95 -21.31 19.84 -28.73
C ASP A 95 -20.95 20.32 -27.33
N LEU A 96 -21.23 21.59 -27.03
CA LEU A 96 -21.04 22.16 -25.69
C LEU A 96 -21.99 21.54 -24.66
N TYR A 97 -23.24 21.24 -25.06
CA TYR A 97 -24.20 20.56 -24.19
C TYR A 97 -23.76 19.13 -23.86
N LEU A 98 -23.28 18.37 -24.86
CA LEU A 98 -22.76 17.02 -24.67
C LEU A 98 -21.52 17.00 -23.76
N LEU A 99 -20.60 17.95 -23.94
CA LEU A 99 -19.45 18.12 -23.05
C LEU A 99 -19.87 18.49 -21.63
N GLN A 100 -20.87 19.36 -21.47
CA GLN A 100 -21.37 19.76 -20.16
C GLN A 100 -22.01 18.58 -19.42
N GLU A 101 -22.79 17.75 -20.11
CA GLU A 101 -23.35 16.51 -19.57
C GLU A 101 -22.26 15.52 -19.14
N GLU A 102 -21.21 15.37 -19.95
CA GLU A 102 -20.07 14.53 -19.60
C GLU A 102 -19.30 15.04 -18.38
N VAL A 103 -19.11 16.36 -18.27
CA VAL A 103 -18.47 16.98 -17.11
C VAL A 103 -19.32 16.84 -15.84
N ASN A 104 -20.63 16.96 -15.94
CA ASN A 104 -21.53 16.76 -14.81
C ASN A 104 -21.54 15.29 -14.36
N SER A 105 -21.61 14.35 -15.31
CA SER A 105 -21.51 12.92 -15.04
C SER A 105 -20.17 12.55 -14.39
N MET A 106 -19.05 13.16 -14.83
CA MET A 106 -17.75 13.01 -14.18
C MET A 106 -17.78 13.46 -12.72
N LYS A 107 -18.41 14.59 -12.44
CA LYS A 107 -18.48 15.14 -11.09
C LYS A 107 -19.24 14.21 -10.15
N ASP A 108 -20.39 13.69 -10.57
CA ASP A 108 -21.20 12.77 -9.78
C ASP A 108 -20.46 11.45 -9.50
N GLN A 109 -19.71 10.94 -10.48
CA GLN A 109 -18.91 9.72 -10.33
C GLN A 109 -17.74 9.91 -9.35
N ILE A 110 -17.05 11.05 -9.39
CA ILE A 110 -15.98 11.39 -8.44
C ILE A 110 -16.56 11.50 -7.03
N GLU A 111 -17.69 12.17 -6.84
CA GLU A 111 -18.34 12.30 -5.53
C GLU A 111 -18.82 10.95 -4.96
N HIS A 112 -19.22 10.01 -5.82
CA HIS A 112 -19.57 8.65 -5.39
C HIS A 112 -18.32 7.86 -5.00
N PHE A 113 -17.23 8.02 -5.75
CA PHE A 113 -15.96 7.37 -5.44
C PHE A 113 -15.38 7.87 -4.11
N GLU A 114 -15.33 9.18 -3.89
CA GLU A 114 -14.84 9.78 -2.64
C GLU A 114 -15.59 9.23 -1.43
N ARG A 115 -16.93 9.11 -1.53
CA ARG A 115 -17.76 8.49 -0.49
C ARG A 115 -17.39 7.03 -0.24
N ASN A 116 -17.27 6.22 -1.29
CA ASN A 116 -16.93 4.80 -1.15
C ASN A 116 -15.54 4.60 -0.52
N VAL A 117 -14.56 5.43 -0.86
CA VAL A 117 -13.22 5.36 -0.26
C VAL A 117 -13.27 5.73 1.22
N VAL A 118 -13.94 6.83 1.56
CA VAL A 118 -14.10 7.27 2.96
C VAL A 118 -14.81 6.21 3.78
N ASP A 119 -15.88 5.61 3.26
CA ASP A 119 -16.63 4.56 3.94
C ASP A 119 -15.80 3.29 4.14
N SER A 120 -15.08 2.85 3.10
CA SER A 120 -14.16 1.71 3.17
C SER A 120 -13.04 1.93 4.19
N PHE A 121 -12.49 3.15 4.26
CA PHE A 121 -11.44 3.49 5.22
C PHE A 121 -11.98 3.57 6.65
N ASN A 122 -13.14 4.19 6.85
CA ASN A 122 -13.81 4.28 8.16
C ASN A 122 -14.20 2.90 8.70
N GLU A 123 -14.68 2.01 7.84
CA GLU A 123 -15.01 0.65 8.22
C GLU A 123 -13.76 -0.13 8.67
N LYS A 124 -12.62 0.09 8.00
CA LYS A 124 -11.33 -0.48 8.42
C LYS A 124 -10.79 0.09 9.72
N LEU A 125 -10.90 1.39 9.95
CA LEU A 125 -10.49 2.00 11.23
C LEU A 125 -11.27 1.41 12.41
N ARG A 126 -12.59 1.19 12.23
CA ARG A 126 -13.42 0.50 13.22
C ARG A 126 -12.98 -0.95 13.47
N GLN A 127 -12.61 -1.69 12.42
CA GLN A 127 -12.10 -3.06 12.56
C GLN A 127 -10.76 -3.12 13.31
N LEU A 128 -9.95 -2.07 13.22
CA LEU A 128 -8.67 -1.94 13.93
C LEU A 128 -8.81 -1.40 15.36
N GLY A 129 -10.03 -1.06 15.80
CA GLY A 129 -10.28 -0.51 17.14
C GLY A 129 -9.68 0.88 17.37
N VAL A 130 -9.48 1.65 16.29
CA VAL A 130 -9.02 3.04 16.34
C VAL A 130 -10.26 3.92 16.19
N ASP A 131 -10.74 4.48 17.31
CA ASP A 131 -11.82 5.48 17.35
C ASP A 131 -11.32 6.87 16.92
#